data_AF-A0A9E2YJ39-F1
#
_entry.id   AF-A0A9E2YJ39-F1
#
_cell.length_a   1.000
_cell.length_b   1.000
_cell.length_c   1.000
_cell.angle_alpha   90.00
_cell.angle_beta   90.00
_cell.angle_gamma   90.00
#
_symmetry.space_group_name_H-M   'P 1'
#
loop_
_entity.id
_entity.type
_entity.pdbx_description
1 polymer ?
#
loop_
_entity_poly.entity_id
_entity_poly.type
_entity_poly.pdbx_seq_one_letter_code
_entity_poly.pdbx_strand_id
1 'polypeptide(L)'
;KILSTGGMLDAANQTQARKVLVATEVGMLHQLRRAAPKVDFQAVNDRASCKYMKMITPAALLRCLVEGADEVDVDPQIAALGRRSVQRMIEIGQPGGGE
;
A
#
# COMPACT_ATOMS: atom_id res chain seq x y z
N LYS A 1 3.44 8.96 15.43
CA LYS A 1 2.22 8.11 15.43
C LYS A 1 2.59 6.76 14.81
N ILE A 2 1.99 5.66 15.26
CA ILE A 2 2.15 4.34 14.62
C ILE A 2 0.86 4.05 13.87
N LEU A 3 0.95 3.94 12.54
CA LEU A 3 -0.20 3.86 11.64
C LEU A 3 0.13 2.89 10.50
N SER A 4 -0.91 2.26 9.93
CA SER A 4 -0.80 1.63 8.61
C SER A 4 -0.57 2.67 7.52
N THR A 5 -0.22 2.26 6.32
CA THR A 5 -0.04 3.18 5.18
C THR A 5 -1.32 3.96 4.84
N GLY A 6 -2.49 3.33 4.91
CA GLY A 6 -3.78 4.01 4.78
C GLY A 6 -3.99 5.05 5.89
N GLY A 7 -3.74 4.67 7.15
CA GLY A 7 -3.82 5.61 8.27
C GLY A 7 -2.82 6.77 8.18
N MET A 8 -1.67 6.58 7.53
CA MET A 8 -0.73 7.67 7.24
C MET A 8 -1.32 8.69 6.26
N LEU A 9 -2.13 8.26 5.27
CA LEU A 9 -2.81 9.17 4.34
C LEU A 9 -3.92 9.95 5.04
N ASP A 10 -4.73 9.29 5.87
CA ASP A 10 -5.73 9.97 6.70
C ASP A 10 -5.07 11.04 7.60
N ALA A 11 -3.95 10.68 8.22
CA ALA A 11 -3.19 11.60 9.04
C ALA A 11 -2.54 12.73 8.22
N ALA A 12 -2.13 12.48 6.98
CA ALA A 12 -1.58 13.49 6.08
C ALA A 12 -2.63 14.53 5.69
N ASN A 13 -3.88 14.12 5.45
CA ASN A 13 -4.96 15.04 5.11
C ASN A 13 -5.34 15.99 6.27
N GLN A 14 -5.12 15.56 7.51
CA GLN A 14 -5.51 16.31 8.71
C GLN A 14 -4.34 17.05 9.37
N THR A 15 -3.10 16.81 8.92
CA THR A 15 -1.93 17.38 9.57
C THR A 15 -1.77 18.87 9.26
N GLN A 16 -1.35 19.63 10.27
CA GLN A 16 -0.90 21.02 10.11
C GLN A 16 0.63 21.14 10.23
N ALA A 17 1.33 20.01 10.37
CA ALA A 17 2.78 20.01 10.45
C ALA A 17 3.40 20.47 9.12
N ARG A 18 4.46 21.29 9.19
CA ARG A 18 5.22 21.68 7.99
C ARG A 18 6.13 20.57 7.47
N LYS A 19 6.55 19.66 8.35
CA LYS A 19 7.51 18.59 8.06
C LYS A 19 7.11 17.31 8.78
N VAL A 20 7.21 16.18 8.09
CA VAL A 20 6.91 14.84 8.64
C VAL A 20 7.99 13.84 8.20
N LEU A 21 8.55 13.14 9.18
CA LEU A 21 9.47 12.03 8.91
C LEU A 21 8.68 10.73 8.78
N VAL A 22 8.94 9.98 7.71
CA VAL A 22 8.21 8.77 7.32
C VAL A 22 9.13 7.57 7.43
N ALA A 23 8.77 6.61 8.28
CA ALA A 23 9.51 5.38 8.53
C ALA A 23 8.76 4.17 7.95
N THR A 24 8.69 4.10 6.61
CA THR A 24 8.11 2.97 5.87
C THR A 24 8.79 2.87 4.50
N GLU A 25 8.23 2.07 3.58
CA GLU A 25 8.71 1.98 2.20
C GLU A 25 8.64 3.35 1.49
N VAL A 26 9.71 3.71 0.75
CA VAL A 26 9.89 5.04 0.16
C VAL A 26 8.84 5.42 -0.89
N GLY A 27 8.14 4.45 -1.50
CA GLY A 27 7.05 4.67 -2.43
C GLY A 27 5.85 5.41 -1.80
N MET A 28 5.66 5.31 -0.47
CA MET A 28 4.61 6.06 0.23
C MET A 28 4.80 7.58 0.13
N LEU A 29 6.03 8.07 -0.06
CA LEU A 29 6.29 9.50 -0.18
C LEU A 29 5.54 10.12 -1.37
N HIS A 30 5.36 9.37 -2.47
CA HIS A 30 4.61 9.85 -3.62
C HIS A 30 3.14 10.14 -3.25
N GLN A 31 2.49 9.19 -2.60
CA GLN A 31 1.09 9.32 -2.19
C GLN A 31 0.91 10.42 -1.15
N LEU A 32 1.77 10.48 -0.13
CA LEU A 32 1.71 11.48 0.93
C LEU A 32 1.89 12.91 0.39
N ARG A 33 2.85 13.12 -0.51
CA ARG A 33 3.06 14.43 -1.16
C ARG A 33 1.90 14.82 -2.06
N ARG A 34 1.21 13.85 -2.66
CA ARG A 34 0.01 14.10 -3.46
C ARG A 34 -1.18 14.48 -2.58
N ALA A 35 -1.35 13.79 -1.44
CA ALA A 35 -2.42 14.06 -0.47
C ALA A 35 -2.25 15.41 0.25
N ALA A 36 -1.01 15.76 0.65
CA ALA A 36 -0.71 17.01 1.33
C ALA A 36 0.52 17.71 0.73
N PRO A 37 0.38 18.40 -0.42
CA PRO A 37 1.50 19.00 -1.17
C PRO A 37 2.29 20.07 -0.42
N LYS A 38 1.71 20.68 0.61
CA LYS A 38 2.33 21.74 1.42
C LYS A 38 3.22 21.19 2.55
N VAL A 39 3.22 19.88 2.77
CA VAL A 39 3.96 19.23 3.85
C VAL A 39 5.25 18.62 3.30
N ASP A 40 6.37 18.89 3.95
CA ASP A 40 7.67 18.29 3.63
C ASP A 40 7.76 16.87 4.22
N PHE A 41 7.42 15.87 3.40
CA PHE A 41 7.59 14.45 3.75
C PHE A 41 8.98 13.94 3.37
N GLN A 42 9.73 13.47 4.39
CA GLN A 42 11.08 12.93 4.24
C GLN A 42 11.15 11.49 4.76
N ALA A 43 11.80 10.59 4.02
CA ALA A 43 12.07 9.25 4.52
C ALA A 43 13.10 9.31 5.66
N VAL A 44 12.89 8.49 6.69
CA VAL A 44 13.91 8.26 7.72
C VAL A 44 15.09 7.47 7.15
N ASN A 45 14.83 6.55 6.21
CA ASN A 45 15.82 5.80 5.47
C ASN A 45 15.45 5.81 3.98
N ASP A 46 16.27 6.48 3.16
CA ASP A 46 16.08 6.59 1.71
C ASP A 46 16.33 5.27 0.97
N ARG A 47 16.97 4.28 1.62
CA ARG A 47 17.20 2.93 1.09
C ARG A 47 16.08 1.94 1.43
N ALA A 48 15.03 2.36 2.14
CA ALA A 48 13.88 1.52 2.47
C ALA A 48 13.00 1.26 1.24
N SER A 49 13.55 0.58 0.23
CA SER A 49 12.86 0.23 -1.01
C SER A 49 12.65 -1.28 -1.09
N CYS A 50 11.38 -1.70 -1.18
CA CYS A 50 11.04 -3.12 -1.28
C CYS A 50 11.30 -3.61 -2.71
N LYS A 51 12.37 -4.40 -2.91
CA LYS A 51 12.76 -4.97 -4.21
C LYS A 51 11.58 -5.65 -4.93
N TYR A 52 10.77 -6.43 -4.21
CA TYR A 52 9.65 -7.16 -4.80
C TYR A 52 8.53 -6.22 -5.30
N MET A 53 8.24 -5.13 -4.58
CA MET A 53 7.28 -4.12 -5.06
C MET A 53 7.76 -3.41 -6.32
N LYS A 54 9.09 -3.28 -6.52
CA LYS A 54 9.68 -2.64 -7.71
C LYS A 54 9.82 -3.59 -8.92
N MET A 55 9.42 -4.86 -8.79
CA MET A 55 9.35 -5.76 -9.94
C MET A 55 8.17 -5.42 -10.86
N ILE A 56 7.13 -4.76 -10.33
CA ILE A 56 6.00 -4.27 -11.12
C ILE A 56 6.44 -3.02 -11.90
N THR A 57 6.34 -3.08 -13.23
CA THR A 57 6.70 -1.99 -14.13
C THR A 57 5.54 -1.67 -15.08
N PRO A 58 5.49 -0.45 -15.66
CA PRO A 58 4.46 -0.12 -16.65
C PRO A 58 4.43 -1.06 -17.86
N ALA A 59 5.60 -1.53 -18.32
CA ALA A 59 5.70 -2.49 -19.41
C ALA A 59 5.14 -3.87 -19.02
N ALA A 60 5.45 -4.36 -17.81
CA ALA A 60 4.89 -5.61 -17.30
C ALA A 60 3.37 -5.53 -17.12
N LEU A 61 2.87 -4.40 -16.60
CA LEU A 61 1.43 -4.16 -16.46
C LEU A 61 0.72 -4.14 -17.83
N LEU A 62 1.28 -3.42 -18.81
CA LEU A 62 0.73 -3.38 -20.16
C LEU A 62 0.67 -4.78 -20.78
N ARG A 63 1.75 -5.55 -20.68
CA ARG A 63 1.79 -6.94 -21.16
C ARG A 63 0.70 -7.79 -20.51
N CYS A 64 0.60 -7.76 -19.18
CA CYS A 64 -0.42 -8.50 -18.43
C CYS A 64 -1.84 -8.17 -18.92
N LEU A 65 -2.15 -6.88 -19.14
CA LEU A 65 -3.46 -6.44 -19.62
C LEU A 65 -3.75 -6.83 -21.08
N VAL A 66 -2.75 -6.75 -21.96
CA VAL A 66 -2.91 -7.05 -23.39
C VAL A 66 -3.01 -8.55 -23.64
N GLU A 67 -2.22 -9.34 -22.92
CA GLU A 67 -2.12 -10.79 -23.13
C GLU A 67 -3.08 -11.59 -22.22
N GLY A 68 -3.67 -10.95 -21.21
CA GLY A 68 -4.43 -11.66 -20.16
C GLY A 68 -3.55 -12.64 -19.37
N ALA A 69 -2.26 -12.35 -19.27
CA ALA A 69 -1.25 -13.23 -18.67
C ALA A 69 -1.09 -13.00 -17.16
N ASP A 70 -0.32 -13.87 -16.50
CA ASP A 70 0.01 -13.79 -15.08
C ASP A 70 -1.20 -14.04 -14.13
N GLU A 71 -2.17 -14.87 -14.55
CA GLU A 71 -3.28 -15.33 -13.70
C GLU A 71 -2.75 -16.09 -12.48
N VAL A 72 -3.32 -15.79 -11.31
CA VAL A 72 -2.93 -16.39 -10.03
C VAL A 72 -3.92 -17.48 -9.65
N ASP A 73 -3.52 -18.72 -9.88
CA ASP A 73 -4.23 -19.89 -9.40
C ASP A 73 -3.82 -20.26 -7.98
N VAL A 74 -4.81 -20.60 -7.17
CA VAL A 74 -4.61 -21.13 -5.81
C VAL A 74 -5.38 -22.44 -5.71
N ASP A 75 -4.73 -23.48 -5.19
CA ASP A 75 -5.39 -24.77 -4.96
C ASP A 75 -6.74 -24.58 -4.21
N PRO A 76 -7.84 -25.21 -4.66
CA PRO A 76 -9.17 -24.96 -4.09
C PRO A 76 -9.26 -25.21 -2.58
N GLN A 77 -8.53 -26.18 -2.04
CA GLN A 77 -8.54 -26.46 -0.60
C GLN A 77 -7.79 -25.38 0.17
N ILE A 78 -6.65 -24.93 -0.35
CA ILE A 78 -5.88 -23.81 0.23
C ILE A 78 -6.71 -22.52 0.18
N ALA A 79 -7.34 -22.22 -0.96
CA ALA A 79 -8.17 -21.05 -1.15
C ALA A 79 -9.35 -21.01 -0.15
N ALA A 80 -10.01 -22.16 0.09
CA ALA A 80 -11.10 -22.26 1.05
C ALA A 80 -10.64 -21.96 2.49
N LEU A 81 -9.48 -22.50 2.89
CA LEU A 81 -8.90 -22.25 4.23
C LEU A 81 -8.47 -20.79 4.39
N GLY A 82 -7.78 -20.23 3.40
CA GLY A 82 -7.37 -18.83 3.39
C GLY A 82 -8.56 -17.86 3.43
N ARG A 83 -9.59 -18.13 2.62
CA ARG A 83 -10.83 -17.35 2.59
C ARG A 83 -11.50 -17.28 3.96
N ARG A 84 -11.59 -18.40 4.67
CA ARG A 84 -12.20 -18.43 6.02
C ARG A 84 -11.48 -17.48 7.00
N SER A 85 -10.15 -17.48 6.99
CA SER A 85 -9.35 -16.60 7.86
C SER A 85 -9.53 -15.12 7.50
N VAL A 86 -9.47 -14.78 6.21
CA VAL A 86 -9.65 -13.40 5.73
C VAL A 86 -11.08 -12.91 5.99
N GLN A 87 -12.08 -13.75 5.77
CA GLN A 87 -13.48 -13.41 6.04
C GLN A 87 -13.68 -13.07 7.52
N ARG A 88 -13.09 -13.88 8.43
CA ARG A 88 -13.19 -13.60 9.87
C ARG A 88 -12.50 -12.30 10.26
N MET A 89 -11.34 -11.99 9.66
CA MET A 89 -10.65 -10.71 9.87
C MET A 89 -11.53 -9.51 9.48
N ILE A 90 -12.26 -9.61 8.37
CA ILE A 90 -13.17 -8.56 7.90
C ILE A 90 -14.37 -8.42 8.84
N GLU A 91 -14.99 -9.52 9.26
CA GLU A 91 -16.17 -9.52 10.15
C GLU A 91 -15.94 -8.83 11.49
N ILE A 92 -14.72 -8.94 12.03
CA ILE A 92 -14.37 -8.35 13.32
C ILE A 92 -13.61 -7.02 13.20
N GLY A 93 -13.07 -6.74 12.01
CA GLY A 93 -12.28 -5.56 11.74
C GLY A 93 -13.16 -4.35 11.41
N GLN A 94 -12.58 -3.16 11.56
CA GLN A 94 -13.08 -1.99 10.85
C GLN A 94 -12.43 -2.04 9.46
N PRO A 95 -13.20 -2.20 8.37
CA PRO A 95 -12.62 -2.11 7.03
C PRO A 95 -11.97 -0.72 6.91
N GLY A 96 -10.70 -0.70 6.51
CA GLY A 96 -10.05 0.56 6.13
C GLY A 96 -10.90 1.20 5.04
N GLY A 97 -11.16 2.50 5.17
CA GLY A 97 -11.84 3.26 4.13
C GLY A 97 -11.13 2.98 2.82
N GLY A 98 -11.80 2.31 1.89
CA GLY A 98 -11.24 2.06 0.56
C GLY A 98 -10.83 3.41 -0.02
N GLU A 99 -9.57 3.53 -0.40
CA GLU A 99 -9.13 4.61 -1.28
C GLU A 99 -9.85 4.52 -2.63
#